data_AF-A0A2J8IJ23-F1
#
_entry.id   AF-A0A2J8IJ23-F1
#
_cell.length_a   1.000
_cell.length_b   1.000
_cell.length_c   1.000
_cell.angle_alpha   90.00
_cell.angle_beta   90.00
_cell.angle_gamma   90.00
#
_symmetry.space_group_name_H-M   'P 1'
#
loop_
_entity.id
_entity.type
_entity.pdbx_description
1 polymer ?
#
loop_
_entity_poly.entity_id
_entity_poly.type
_entity_poly.pdbx_seq_one_letter_code
_entity_poly.pdbx_strand_id
1 'polypeptide(L)'
;MPTSASPSLRERKKVETWTAIHEAAASLAQERGLDQATVEAIAESAGVSPRTFFNYFPAKEDAVLGLHEPVLEPGEAAKLTGADDFLGQVTLVLVAVARSALRGTDRARRRQLLERYPHLFARQMEYMAKAEALVCDAVADVLAADPSWSSGAEGFSPGETARMLVMLAAVPAKFKAKSKDFDPAAGLTPENLAPAVALFHHLQRKLS
;
A
#
# COMPACT_ATOMS: atom_id res chain seq x y z
N MET A 1 -25.12 12.75 -13.73
CA MET A 1 -25.48 12.29 -12.37
C MET A 1 -24.60 11.10 -12.04
N PRO A 2 -23.83 11.08 -10.95
CA PRO A 2 -23.11 9.87 -10.59
C PRO A 2 -24.05 8.97 -9.80
N THR A 3 -24.36 7.79 -10.34
CA THR A 3 -25.12 6.75 -9.65
C THR A 3 -24.20 6.14 -8.59
N SER A 4 -24.36 6.55 -7.33
CA SER A 4 -23.78 5.87 -6.18
C SER A 4 -24.46 4.49 -6.05
N ALA A 5 -23.93 3.50 -6.77
CA ALA A 5 -24.38 2.12 -6.64
C ALA A 5 -24.08 1.66 -5.20
N SER A 6 -25.15 1.46 -4.42
CA SER A 6 -25.04 0.81 -3.12
C SER A 6 -24.34 -0.54 -3.30
N PRO A 7 -23.36 -0.90 -2.45
CA PRO A 7 -22.60 -2.13 -2.61
C PRO A 7 -23.55 -3.32 -2.64
N SER A 8 -23.34 -4.21 -3.61
CA SER A 8 -24.11 -5.44 -3.78
C SER A 8 -24.08 -6.27 -2.49
N LEU A 9 -25.10 -7.09 -2.26
CA LEU A 9 -25.14 -8.00 -1.11
C LEU A 9 -23.88 -8.87 -0.99
N ARG A 10 -23.26 -9.21 -2.13
CA ARG A 10 -22.01 -9.95 -2.19
C ARG A 10 -20.82 -9.12 -1.69
N GLU A 11 -20.71 -7.86 -2.08
CA GLU A 11 -19.66 -6.95 -1.61
C GLU A 11 -19.80 -6.66 -0.11
N ARG A 12 -21.03 -6.45 0.37
CA ARG A 12 -21.31 -6.28 1.81
C ARG A 12 -20.86 -7.50 2.61
N LYS A 13 -21.29 -8.70 2.21
CA LYS A 13 -20.86 -9.96 2.84
C LYS A 13 -19.34 -10.14 2.79
N LYS A 14 -18.70 -9.71 1.70
CA LYS A 14 -17.24 -9.76 1.58
C LYS A 14 -16.58 -8.85 2.63
N VAL A 15 -17.03 -7.61 2.76
CA VAL A 15 -16.51 -6.68 3.78
C VAL A 15 -16.79 -7.19 5.19
N GLU A 16 -18.01 -7.65 5.48
CA GLU A 16 -18.38 -8.20 6.79
C GLU A 16 -17.51 -9.39 7.19
N THR A 17 -17.29 -10.34 6.26
CA THR A 17 -16.43 -11.51 6.51
C THR A 17 -14.98 -11.10 6.73
N TRP A 18 -14.46 -10.18 5.92
CA TRP A 18 -13.11 -9.64 6.09
C TRP A 18 -12.93 -9.00 7.47
N THR A 19 -13.89 -8.16 7.87
CA THR A 19 -13.88 -7.48 9.18
C THR A 19 -13.95 -8.49 10.32
N ALA A 20 -14.84 -9.49 10.24
CA ALA A 20 -14.95 -10.52 11.27
C ALA A 20 -13.63 -11.29 11.48
N ILE A 21 -12.95 -11.66 10.39
CA ILE A 21 -11.65 -12.33 10.45
C ILE A 21 -10.58 -11.41 11.04
N HIS A 22 -10.52 -10.15 10.60
CA HIS A 22 -9.55 -9.17 11.11
C HIS A 22 -9.73 -8.91 12.61
N GLU A 23 -10.97 -8.69 13.05
CA GLU A 23 -11.30 -8.46 14.46
C GLU A 23 -10.92 -9.65 15.34
N ALA A 24 -11.23 -10.87 14.90
CA ALA A 24 -10.85 -12.10 15.60
C ALA A 24 -9.33 -12.25 15.69
N ALA A 25 -8.61 -12.05 14.57
CA ALA A 25 -7.17 -12.15 14.51
C ALA A 25 -6.47 -11.14 15.42
N ALA A 26 -6.86 -9.88 15.32
CA ALA A 26 -6.26 -8.81 16.10
C ALA A 26 -6.55 -8.98 17.60
N SER A 27 -7.78 -9.34 17.97
CA SER A 27 -8.17 -9.57 19.38
C SER A 27 -7.39 -10.74 19.99
N LEU A 28 -7.30 -11.88 19.29
CA LEU A 28 -6.50 -13.02 19.74
C LEU A 28 -5.02 -12.66 19.91
N ALA A 29 -4.45 -11.93 18.95
CA ALA A 29 -3.06 -11.50 19.02
C ALA A 29 -2.79 -10.52 20.19
N GLN A 30 -3.77 -9.67 20.54
CA GLN A 30 -3.69 -8.76 21.69
C GLN A 30 -3.85 -9.49 23.03
N GLU A 31 -4.84 -10.38 23.13
CA GLU A 31 -5.18 -11.06 24.39
C GLU A 31 -4.25 -12.23 24.72
N ARG A 32 -3.93 -13.07 23.73
CA ARG A 32 -3.27 -14.37 23.94
C ARG A 32 -1.87 -14.45 23.34
N GLY A 33 -1.49 -13.47 22.53
CA GLY A 33 -0.21 -13.45 21.84
C GLY A 33 -0.32 -13.86 20.36
N LEU A 34 0.59 -13.37 19.52
CA LEU A 34 0.59 -13.64 18.08
C LEU A 34 0.75 -15.13 17.74
N ASP A 35 1.50 -15.88 18.55
CA ASP A 35 1.69 -17.32 18.35
C ASP A 35 0.39 -18.12 18.55
N GLN A 36 -0.44 -17.69 19.50
CA GLN A 36 -1.72 -18.33 19.83
C GLN A 36 -2.87 -17.90 18.90
N ALA A 37 -2.68 -16.86 18.09
CA ALA A 37 -3.60 -16.46 17.03
C ALA A 37 -3.40 -17.36 15.79
N THR A 38 -3.59 -18.68 15.94
CA THR A 38 -3.48 -19.62 14.81
C THR A 38 -4.64 -19.43 13.83
N VAL A 39 -4.46 -19.85 12.58
CA VAL A 39 -5.51 -19.74 11.55
C VAL A 39 -6.78 -20.48 11.99
N GLU A 40 -6.63 -21.63 12.65
CA GLU A 40 -7.73 -22.42 13.19
C GLU A 40 -8.50 -21.64 14.27
N ALA A 41 -7.80 -21.07 15.25
CA ALA A 41 -8.41 -20.30 16.33
C ALA A 41 -9.09 -19.02 15.81
N ILE A 42 -8.47 -18.35 14.83
CA ILE A 42 -9.05 -17.17 14.17
C ILE A 42 -10.31 -17.56 13.40
N ALA A 43 -10.25 -18.61 12.59
CA ALA A 43 -11.37 -19.06 11.78
C ALA A 43 -12.56 -19.48 12.67
N GLU A 44 -12.29 -20.22 13.75
CA GLU A 44 -13.29 -20.59 14.75
C GLU A 44 -13.93 -19.35 15.39
N SER A 45 -13.11 -18.41 15.88
CA SER A 45 -13.60 -17.18 16.51
C SER A 45 -14.38 -16.27 15.54
N ALA A 46 -14.04 -16.28 14.25
CA ALA A 46 -14.72 -15.51 13.21
C ALA A 46 -15.95 -16.24 12.61
N GLY A 47 -16.21 -17.49 13.01
CA GLY A 47 -17.33 -18.28 12.48
C GLY A 47 -17.16 -18.69 11.01
N VAL A 48 -15.93 -18.90 10.56
CA VAL A 48 -15.60 -19.28 9.18
C VAL A 48 -14.73 -20.54 9.14
N SER A 49 -14.60 -21.17 7.97
CA SER A 49 -13.64 -22.27 7.78
C SER A 49 -12.21 -21.74 7.57
N PRO A 50 -11.15 -22.52 7.85
CA PRO A 50 -9.78 -22.17 7.47
C PRO A 50 -9.62 -21.90 5.97
N ARG A 51 -10.35 -22.66 5.12
CA ARG A 51 -10.39 -22.38 3.67
C ARG A 51 -10.97 -21.00 3.38
N THR A 52 -12.03 -20.61 4.08
CA THR A 52 -12.61 -19.27 3.95
C THR A 52 -11.61 -18.22 4.42
N PHE A 53 -10.91 -18.43 5.54
CA PHE A 53 -9.84 -17.52 5.99
C PHE A 53 -8.83 -17.24 4.86
N PHE A 54 -8.29 -18.29 4.24
CA PHE A 54 -7.29 -18.15 3.17
C PHE A 54 -7.83 -17.48 1.89
N ASN A 55 -9.15 -17.46 1.68
CA ASN A 55 -9.74 -16.69 0.58
C ASN A 55 -9.65 -15.18 0.80
N TYR A 56 -9.43 -14.71 2.04
CA TYR A 56 -9.36 -13.30 2.41
C TYR A 56 -7.95 -12.87 2.78
N PHE A 57 -7.21 -13.73 3.51
CA PHE A 57 -5.89 -13.41 4.02
C PHE A 57 -4.89 -14.52 3.67
N PRO A 58 -3.77 -14.20 2.99
CA PRO A 58 -2.73 -15.16 2.70
C PRO A 58 -2.06 -15.74 3.96
N ALA A 59 -1.94 -14.92 5.01
CA ALA A 59 -1.31 -15.27 6.27
C ALA A 59 -2.05 -14.67 7.47
N LYS A 60 -1.82 -15.22 8.68
CA LYS A 60 -2.40 -14.69 9.92
C LYS A 60 -1.92 -13.27 10.21
N GLU A 61 -0.69 -12.93 9.86
CA GLU A 61 -0.11 -11.61 10.05
C GLU A 61 -0.85 -10.55 9.21
N ASP A 62 -1.32 -10.93 8.02
CA ASP A 62 -2.15 -10.06 7.17
C ASP A 62 -3.50 -9.80 7.84
N ALA A 63 -4.10 -10.84 8.42
CA ALA A 63 -5.35 -10.73 9.17
C ALA A 63 -5.18 -9.91 10.45
N VAL A 64 -4.08 -10.07 11.18
CA VAL A 64 -3.78 -9.31 12.41
C VAL A 64 -3.61 -7.81 12.10
N LEU A 65 -2.88 -7.48 11.03
CA LEU A 65 -2.63 -6.10 10.62
C LEU A 65 -3.79 -5.46 9.82
N GLY A 66 -4.74 -6.28 9.36
CA GLY A 66 -5.84 -5.85 8.49
C GLY A 66 -5.33 -5.37 7.14
N LEU A 67 -4.40 -6.10 6.53
CA LEU A 67 -3.84 -5.73 5.22
C LEU A 67 -4.79 -6.10 4.09
N HIS A 68 -4.88 -5.22 3.12
CA HIS A 68 -5.58 -5.43 1.85
C HIS A 68 -4.58 -5.46 0.71
N GLU A 69 -4.88 -6.22 -0.35
CA GLU A 69 -4.13 -6.09 -1.59
C GLU A 69 -4.19 -4.62 -2.06
N PRO A 70 -3.04 -3.99 -2.38
CA PRO A 70 -3.02 -2.62 -2.85
C PRO A 70 -3.79 -2.52 -4.17
N VAL A 71 -4.50 -1.42 -4.33
CA VAL A 71 -5.31 -1.14 -5.53
C VAL A 71 -4.92 0.22 -6.06
N LEU A 72 -4.72 0.28 -7.37
CA LEU A 72 -4.62 1.52 -8.12
C LEU A 72 -6.01 1.85 -8.65
N GLU A 73 -6.71 2.72 -7.92
CA GLU A 73 -8.04 3.16 -8.32
C GLU A 73 -7.96 3.96 -9.63
N PRO A 74 -8.95 3.87 -10.54
CA PRO A 74 -8.91 4.58 -11.82
C PRO A 74 -8.69 6.10 -11.69
N GLY A 75 -9.24 6.72 -10.63
CA GLY A 75 -9.04 8.14 -10.35
C GLY A 75 -7.62 8.50 -9.91
N GLU A 76 -6.88 7.56 -9.30
CA GLU A 76 -5.46 7.73 -8.99
C GLU A 76 -4.61 7.49 -10.23
N ALA A 77 -4.91 6.46 -11.03
CA ALA A 77 -4.23 6.19 -12.30
C ALA A 77 -4.30 7.39 -13.27
N ALA A 78 -5.47 8.04 -13.35
CA ALA A 78 -5.67 9.22 -14.20
C ALA A 78 -4.79 10.43 -13.85
N LYS A 79 -4.14 10.43 -12.67
CA LYS A 79 -3.19 11.48 -12.28
C LYS A 79 -1.82 11.30 -12.93
N LEU A 80 -1.51 10.12 -13.47
CA LEU A 80 -0.28 9.84 -14.20
C LEU A 80 -0.43 10.33 -15.64
N THR A 81 -0.19 11.62 -15.85
CA THR A 81 -0.38 12.26 -17.15
C THR A 81 0.82 12.14 -18.08
N GLY A 82 1.99 11.79 -17.54
CA GLY A 82 3.25 11.79 -18.30
C GLY A 82 3.78 13.18 -18.62
N ALA A 83 3.12 14.24 -18.14
CA ALA A 83 3.51 15.64 -18.29
C ALA A 83 3.90 16.25 -16.94
N ASP A 84 4.41 17.50 -16.96
CA ASP A 84 4.65 18.41 -15.82
C ASP A 84 4.74 17.77 -14.42
N ASP A 85 5.96 17.74 -13.86
CA ASP A 85 6.25 17.09 -12.56
C ASP A 85 5.78 15.63 -12.48
N PHE A 86 6.05 14.86 -13.53
CA PHE A 86 5.66 13.44 -13.58
C PHE A 86 6.21 12.64 -12.40
N LEU A 87 7.40 12.99 -11.90
CA LEU A 87 7.99 12.35 -10.72
C LEU A 87 7.16 12.62 -9.44
N GLY A 88 6.67 13.84 -9.25
CA GLY A 88 5.73 14.18 -8.19
C GLY A 88 4.40 13.43 -8.33
N GLN A 89 3.87 13.31 -9.55
CA GLN A 89 2.66 12.52 -9.84
C GLN A 89 2.84 11.05 -9.42
N VAL A 90 3.92 10.41 -9.87
CA VAL A 90 4.26 9.03 -9.50
C VAL A 90 4.41 8.88 -7.99
N THR A 91 5.04 9.84 -7.32
CA THR A 91 5.19 9.83 -5.86
C THR A 91 3.85 9.84 -5.13
N LEU A 92 2.94 10.73 -5.54
CA LEU A 92 1.61 10.83 -4.93
C LEU A 92 0.75 9.59 -5.18
N VAL A 93 0.79 9.06 -6.41
CA VAL A 93 0.08 7.83 -6.77
C VAL A 93 0.63 6.64 -5.98
N LEU A 94 1.96 6.52 -5.84
CA LEU A 94 2.58 5.49 -5.01
C LEU A 94 2.10 5.54 -3.56
N VAL A 95 2.00 6.73 -2.97
CA VAL A 95 1.45 6.91 -1.61
C VAL A 95 -0.01 6.49 -1.55
N ALA A 96 -0.83 6.87 -2.54
CA ALA A 96 -2.25 6.51 -2.57
C ALA A 96 -2.44 4.98 -2.64
N VAL A 97 -1.70 4.31 -3.53
CA VAL A 97 -1.75 2.84 -3.69
C VAL A 97 -1.26 2.15 -2.41
N ALA A 98 -0.15 2.60 -1.83
CA ALA A 98 0.36 2.10 -0.55
C ALA A 98 -0.67 2.23 0.58
N ARG A 99 -1.33 3.39 0.71
CA ARG A 99 -2.37 3.61 1.72
C ARG A 99 -3.59 2.73 1.52
N SER A 100 -3.92 2.39 0.28
CA SER A 100 -5.04 1.50 -0.01
C SER A 100 -4.87 0.12 0.64
N ALA A 101 -3.64 -0.35 0.85
CA ALA A 101 -3.37 -1.62 1.53
C ALA A 101 -3.67 -1.57 3.04
N LEU A 102 -3.77 -0.37 3.61
CA LEU A 102 -3.97 -0.11 5.03
C LEU A 102 -5.41 0.33 5.38
N ARG A 103 -6.33 0.29 4.41
CA ARG A 103 -7.72 0.72 4.60
C ARG A 103 -8.45 -0.15 5.63
N GLY A 104 -9.47 0.39 6.30
CA GLY A 104 -10.39 -0.39 7.14
C GLY A 104 -9.88 -0.82 8.52
N THR A 105 -8.59 -0.65 8.83
CA THR A 105 -8.03 -0.98 10.16
C THR A 105 -8.01 0.23 11.09
N ASP A 106 -8.30 -0.01 12.37
CA ASP A 106 -8.06 0.98 13.43
C ASP A 106 -6.55 1.27 13.58
N ARG A 107 -6.16 2.52 13.33
CA ARG A 107 -4.78 3.01 13.48
C ARG A 107 -4.24 2.81 14.90
N ALA A 108 -5.06 3.00 15.93
CA ALA A 108 -4.61 2.85 17.32
C ALA A 108 -4.26 1.38 17.61
N ARG A 109 -5.13 0.45 17.20
CA ARG A 109 -4.88 -0.98 17.32
C ARG A 109 -3.67 -1.44 16.51
N ARG A 110 -3.54 -0.99 15.25
CA ARG A 110 -2.35 -1.33 14.43
C ARG A 110 -1.05 -0.85 15.07
N ARG A 111 -1.05 0.35 15.66
CA ARG A 111 0.10 0.87 16.40
C ARG A 111 0.50 -0.04 17.55
N GLN A 112 -0.46 -0.43 18.38
CA GLN A 112 -0.21 -1.35 19.50
C GLN A 112 0.35 -2.69 19.03
N LEU A 113 -0.18 -3.23 17.93
CA LEU A 113 0.30 -4.49 17.34
C LEU A 113 1.74 -4.37 16.81
N LEU A 114 2.06 -3.29 16.10
CA LEU A 114 3.42 -3.06 15.58
C LEU A 114 4.44 -2.76 16.68
N GLU A 115 4.04 -2.05 17.74
CA GLU A 115 4.88 -1.82 18.93
C GLU A 115 5.17 -3.13 19.66
N ARG A 116 4.15 -4.00 19.81
CA ARG A 116 4.29 -5.29 20.48
C ARG A 116 5.02 -6.33 19.62
N TYR A 117 4.84 -6.28 18.31
CA TYR A 117 5.40 -7.23 17.34
C TYR A 117 6.11 -6.51 16.20
N PRO A 118 7.33 -5.96 16.42
CA PRO A 118 8.03 -5.15 15.42
C PRO A 118 8.30 -5.88 14.08
N HIS A 119 8.42 -7.20 14.09
CA HIS A 119 8.62 -8.00 12.87
C HIS A 119 7.42 -7.95 11.91
N LEU A 120 6.21 -7.62 12.39
CA LEU A 120 5.04 -7.39 11.55
C LEU A 120 5.24 -6.21 10.57
N PHE A 121 6.17 -5.30 10.89
CA PHE A 121 6.53 -4.22 9.98
C PHE A 121 7.12 -4.74 8.66
N ALA A 122 7.89 -5.83 8.69
CA ALA A 122 8.41 -6.45 7.46
C ALA A 122 7.27 -6.90 6.55
N ARG A 123 6.21 -7.48 7.12
CA ARG A 123 5.00 -7.87 6.39
C ARG A 123 4.30 -6.67 5.76
N GLN A 124 4.20 -5.55 6.49
CA GLN A 124 3.66 -4.30 5.94
C GLN A 124 4.52 -3.76 4.77
N MET A 125 5.84 -3.88 4.84
CA MET A 125 6.74 -3.48 3.75
C MET A 125 6.59 -4.35 2.50
N GLU A 126 6.22 -5.62 2.62
CA GLU A 126 5.88 -6.44 1.45
C GLU A 126 4.69 -5.88 0.68
N TYR A 127 3.67 -5.35 1.38
CA TYR A 127 2.53 -4.70 0.73
C TYR A 127 2.88 -3.35 0.10
N MET A 128 3.87 -2.63 0.66
CA MET A 128 4.45 -1.46 0.01
C MET A 128 5.17 -1.84 -1.29
N ALA A 129 5.90 -2.95 -1.32
CA ALA A 129 6.56 -3.42 -2.54
C ALA A 129 5.55 -3.85 -3.62
N LYS A 130 4.44 -4.47 -3.23
CA LYS A 130 3.30 -4.75 -4.14
C LYS A 130 2.70 -3.46 -4.72
N ALA A 131 2.58 -2.41 -3.89
CA ALA A 131 2.14 -1.10 -4.37
C ALA A 131 3.13 -0.48 -5.36
N GLU A 132 4.44 -0.58 -5.10
CA GLU A 132 5.50 -0.15 -6.03
C GLU A 132 5.36 -0.87 -7.39
N ALA A 133 5.16 -2.19 -7.37
CA ALA A 133 4.98 -2.98 -8.60
C ALA A 133 3.75 -2.53 -9.41
N LEU A 134 2.60 -2.35 -8.75
CA LEU A 134 1.36 -1.93 -9.41
C LEU A 134 1.50 -0.54 -10.06
N VAL A 135 2.20 0.39 -9.41
CA VAL A 135 2.48 1.71 -9.98
C VAL A 135 3.50 1.62 -11.11
N CYS A 136 4.49 0.74 -11.02
CA CYS A 136 5.45 0.50 -12.09
C CYS A 136 4.76 0.06 -13.40
N ASP A 137 3.79 -0.84 -13.31
CA ASP A 137 3.03 -1.29 -14.48
C ASP A 137 2.24 -0.12 -15.10
N ALA A 138 1.54 0.66 -14.29
CA ALA A 138 0.78 1.82 -14.77
C ALA A 138 1.66 2.92 -15.38
N VAL A 139 2.84 3.16 -14.80
CA VAL A 139 3.81 4.10 -15.37
C VAL A 139 4.35 3.57 -16.69
N ALA A 140 4.65 2.26 -16.80
CA ALA A 140 5.11 1.67 -18.04
C ALA A 140 4.10 1.86 -19.19
N ASP A 141 2.80 1.72 -18.90
CA ASP A 141 1.74 1.98 -19.88
C ASP A 141 1.74 3.45 -20.34
N VAL A 142 1.91 4.41 -19.43
CA VAL A 142 2.01 5.84 -19.77
C VAL A 142 3.23 6.13 -20.63
N LEU A 143 4.39 5.58 -20.26
CA LEU A 143 5.65 5.76 -21.01
C LEU A 143 5.59 5.11 -22.40
N ALA A 144 4.91 3.97 -22.54
CA ALA A 144 4.74 3.31 -23.82
C ALA A 144 3.79 4.07 -24.76
N ALA A 145 2.84 4.83 -24.21
CA ALA A 145 1.90 5.64 -25.00
C ALA A 145 2.52 6.95 -25.53
N ASP A 146 3.59 7.46 -24.92
CA ASP A 146 4.27 8.69 -25.34
C ASP A 146 5.75 8.43 -25.71
N PRO A 147 6.08 8.39 -27.02
CA PRO A 147 7.44 8.18 -27.50
C PRO A 147 8.46 9.22 -27.03
N SER A 148 8.04 10.39 -26.53
CA SER A 148 8.97 11.41 -26.01
C SER A 148 9.84 10.87 -24.87
N TRP A 149 9.31 9.91 -24.08
CA TRP A 149 10.03 9.24 -23.01
C TRP A 149 11.08 8.23 -23.47
N SER A 150 11.00 7.77 -24.72
CA SER A 150 12.02 6.90 -25.32
C SER A 150 13.23 7.68 -25.82
N SER A 151 13.09 8.99 -26.04
CA SER A 151 14.18 9.86 -26.51
C SER A 151 15.23 10.03 -25.41
N GLY A 152 16.47 9.57 -25.67
CA GLY A 152 17.58 9.65 -24.71
C GLY A 152 17.67 8.47 -23.73
N ALA A 153 16.76 7.49 -23.82
CA ALA A 153 16.80 6.23 -23.07
C ALA A 153 17.18 5.05 -24.00
N GLU A 154 18.10 5.27 -24.93
CA GLU A 154 18.52 4.28 -25.91
C GLU A 154 19.03 3.00 -25.22
N GLY A 155 18.43 1.86 -25.57
CA GLY A 155 18.77 0.56 -24.99
C GLY A 155 17.95 0.15 -23.77
N PHE A 156 17.02 0.99 -23.29
CA PHE A 156 16.09 0.64 -22.22
C PHE A 156 14.64 0.56 -22.72
N SER A 157 13.92 -0.45 -22.27
CA SER A 157 12.48 -0.61 -22.51
C SER A 157 11.66 0.38 -21.66
N PRO A 158 10.43 0.73 -22.07
CA PRO A 158 9.53 1.55 -21.25
C PRO A 158 9.34 0.99 -19.82
N GLY A 159 9.34 -0.33 -19.66
CA GLY A 159 9.25 -0.97 -18.34
C GLY A 159 10.50 -0.77 -17.47
N GLU A 160 11.69 -0.74 -18.05
CA GLU A 160 12.93 -0.43 -17.32
C GLU A 160 12.99 1.04 -16.92
N THR A 161 12.59 1.94 -17.82
CA THR A 161 12.47 3.37 -17.52
C THR A 161 11.43 3.63 -16.44
N ALA A 162 10.26 2.98 -16.51
CA ALA A 162 9.22 3.06 -15.49
C ALA A 162 9.73 2.58 -14.12
N ARG A 163 10.46 1.47 -14.09
CA ARG A 163 11.06 0.94 -12.86
C ARG A 163 12.03 1.94 -12.25
N MET A 164 12.93 2.52 -13.06
CA MET A 164 13.87 3.54 -12.58
C MET A 164 13.11 4.77 -12.05
N LEU A 165 12.08 5.23 -12.75
CA LEU A 165 11.27 6.37 -12.33
C LEU A 165 10.53 6.11 -11.02
N VAL A 166 9.91 4.93 -10.86
CA VAL A 166 9.24 4.55 -9.61
C VAL A 166 10.25 4.41 -8.47
N MET A 167 11.45 3.89 -8.73
CA MET A 167 12.52 3.84 -7.73
C MET A 167 12.91 5.25 -7.26
N LEU A 168 13.02 6.22 -8.18
CA LEU A 168 13.26 7.62 -7.86
C LEU A 168 12.10 8.24 -7.07
N ALA A 169 10.85 8.00 -7.50
CA ALA A 169 9.64 8.49 -6.84
C ALA A 169 9.45 7.92 -5.43
N ALA A 170 9.96 6.71 -5.19
CA ALA A 170 9.93 6.07 -3.88
C ALA A 170 10.99 6.62 -2.92
N VAL A 171 11.97 7.44 -3.36
CA VAL A 171 13.05 7.95 -2.49
C VAL A 171 12.50 8.77 -1.32
N PRO A 172 11.63 9.78 -1.50
CA PRO A 172 11.03 10.50 -0.37
C PRO A 172 10.29 9.57 0.59
N ALA A 173 9.54 8.60 0.04
CA ALA A 173 8.76 7.63 0.81
C ALA A 173 9.67 6.73 1.67
N LYS A 174 10.74 6.19 1.07
CA LYS A 174 11.75 5.36 1.75
C LYS A 174 12.55 6.16 2.78
N PHE A 175 12.86 7.41 2.49
CA PHE A 175 13.49 8.32 3.44
C PHE A 175 12.60 8.55 4.66
N LYS A 176 11.32 8.88 4.45
CA LYS A 176 10.34 9.05 5.53
C LYS A 176 10.14 7.76 6.32
N ALA A 177 9.99 6.61 5.66
CA ALA A 177 9.80 5.33 6.35
C ALA A 177 10.99 4.93 7.27
N LYS A 178 12.19 5.48 7.04
CA LYS A 178 13.38 5.27 7.86
C LYS A 178 13.60 6.36 8.92
N SER A 179 12.77 7.40 8.96
CA SER A 179 12.93 8.50 9.91
C SER A 179 12.39 8.14 11.30
N LYS A 180 12.96 8.73 12.34
CA LYS A 180 12.59 8.44 13.74
C LYS A 180 11.14 8.84 14.07
N ASP A 181 10.60 9.80 13.34
CA ASP A 181 9.25 10.35 13.52
C ASP A 181 8.22 9.70 12.57
N PHE A 182 8.56 8.57 11.94
CA PHE A 182 7.60 7.79 11.16
C PHE A 182 6.71 6.95 12.07
N ASP A 183 5.40 7.12 11.92
CA ASP A 183 4.40 6.26 12.55
C ASP A 183 3.98 5.17 11.55
N PRO A 184 4.49 3.93 11.69
CA PRO A 184 4.18 2.85 10.74
C PRO A 184 2.70 2.47 10.76
N ALA A 185 1.96 2.76 11.84
CA ALA A 185 0.53 2.52 11.90
C ALA A 185 -0.27 3.53 11.07
N ALA A 186 0.21 4.77 10.99
CA ALA A 186 -0.34 5.80 10.11
C ALA A 186 -0.03 5.54 8.63
N GLY A 187 1.13 4.90 8.38
CA GLY A 187 1.68 4.79 7.03
C GLY A 187 2.14 6.14 6.48
N LEU A 188 2.41 6.16 5.18
CA LEU A 188 2.75 7.39 4.47
C LEU A 188 1.49 8.18 4.15
N THR A 189 1.52 9.49 4.36
CA THR A 189 0.45 10.41 3.96
C THR A 189 1.05 11.56 3.16
N PRO A 190 0.28 12.22 2.28
CA PRO A 190 0.78 13.39 1.55
C PRO A 190 1.36 14.45 2.49
N GLU A 191 0.74 14.68 3.65
CA GLU A 191 1.15 15.69 4.62
C GLU A 191 2.47 15.33 5.31
N ASN A 192 2.63 14.08 5.73
CA ASN A 192 3.86 13.64 6.40
C ASN A 192 5.04 13.45 5.43
N LEU A 193 4.74 13.30 4.14
CA LEU A 193 5.72 13.10 3.08
C LEU A 193 6.16 14.41 2.42
N ALA A 194 5.32 15.45 2.44
CA ALA A 194 5.58 16.74 1.78
C ALA A 194 6.98 17.33 2.08
N PRO A 195 7.50 17.31 3.34
CA PRO A 195 8.85 17.80 3.61
C PRO A 195 9.95 16.99 2.91
N ALA A 196 9.80 15.66 2.83
CA ALA A 196 10.76 14.78 2.15
C ALA A 196 10.73 14.99 0.64
N VAL A 197 9.55 15.21 0.05
CA VAL A 197 9.38 15.54 -1.37
C VAL A 197 10.01 16.90 -1.69
N ALA A 198 9.76 17.91 -0.85
CA ALA A 198 10.37 19.23 -1.01
C ALA A 198 11.91 19.18 -0.95
N LEU A 199 12.47 18.42 0.01
CA LEU A 199 13.91 18.18 0.11
C LEU A 199 14.45 17.48 -1.13
N PHE A 200 13.77 16.43 -1.60
CA PHE A 200 14.18 15.69 -2.78
C PHE A 200 14.22 16.57 -4.04
N HIS A 201 13.17 17.35 -4.31
CA HIS A 201 13.18 18.31 -5.42
C HIS A 201 14.25 19.40 -5.28
N HIS A 202 14.53 19.85 -4.05
CA HIS A 202 15.63 20.78 -3.80
C HIS A 202 16.97 20.16 -4.20
N LEU A 203 17.23 18.91 -3.81
CA LEU A 203 18.45 18.19 -4.18
C LEU A 203 18.55 17.95 -5.68
N GLN A 204 17.45 17.57 -6.34
CA GLN A 204 17.43 17.42 -7.80
C GLN A 204 17.84 18.71 -8.52
N ARG A 205 17.24 19.86 -8.16
CA ARG A 205 17.60 21.17 -8.74
C ARG A 205 19.02 21.61 -8.46
N LYS A 206 19.65 21.12 -7.39
CA LYS A 206 21.03 21.46 -7.03
C LYS A 206 22.07 20.60 -7.76
N LEU A 207 21.65 19.42 -8.24
CA LEU A 207 22.52 18.44 -8.90
C LEU A 207 22.34 18.39 -10.43
N SER A 208 21.25 18.96 -10.96
CA SER A 208 21.06 19.24 -12.39
C SER A 208 21.78 20.52 -12.81
#